data_AF-A0AAV0S3J0-F1
#
_entry.id   AF-A0AAV0S3J0-F1
#
_cell.length_a   1.000
_cell.length_b   1.000
_cell.length_c   1.000
_cell.angle_alpha   90.00
_cell.angle_beta   90.00
_cell.angle_gamma   90.00
#
_symmetry.space_group_name_H-M   'P 1'
#
loop_
_entity.id
_entity.type
_entity.pdbx_description
1 polymer ?
#
loop_
_entity_poly.entity_id
_entity_poly.type
_entity_poly.pdbx_seq_one_letter_code
_entity_poly.pdbx_strand_id
1 'polypeptide(L)'
;PKRTRFWSRSSLPLSTPVDFKRRQGKFQATDSALPTVPGYDVAGVVVKAGSKVKEFKEGDEVHGDIHEKALYGPKQIGSPAECTTVEEKLLALKPKGLDFAQADALPLAIEKAYEGLERTGFSSGKSILVLNGAVTPPGFRFVVASNGEVMKKLNPCPDSGKVKAVIDPKGSNQF
;
A
#
# COMPACT_ATOMS: atom_id res chain seq x y z
N PRO A 1 -18.17 -14.15 5.07
CA PRO A 1 -17.82 -12.72 5.32
C PRO A 1 -17.11 -12.14 4.09
N LYS A 2 -17.08 -10.81 3.90
CA LYS A 2 -16.39 -10.14 2.77
C LYS A 2 -14.88 -9.99 3.07
N ARG A 3 -14.24 -11.12 3.38
CA ARG A 3 -12.84 -11.19 3.80
C ARG A 3 -12.11 -12.28 3.01
N THR A 4 -10.85 -12.02 2.72
CA THR A 4 -9.95 -12.90 1.99
C THR A 4 -8.82 -13.31 2.92
N ARG A 5 -8.48 -14.60 2.91
CA ARG A 5 -7.32 -15.14 3.59
C ARG A 5 -6.21 -15.35 2.57
N PHE A 6 -4.99 -14.97 2.89
CA PHE A 6 -3.82 -15.14 2.02
C PHE A 6 -2.58 -15.52 2.83
N TRP A 7 -1.61 -16.18 2.19
CA TRP A 7 -0.26 -16.37 2.73
C TRP A 7 0.53 -15.09 2.52
N SER A 8 1.03 -14.49 3.60
CA SER A 8 2.00 -13.41 3.47
C SER A 8 3.30 -13.98 2.92
N ARG A 9 3.82 -13.34 1.87
CA ARG A 9 5.11 -13.69 1.25
C ARG A 9 6.16 -12.64 1.55
N SER A 10 5.80 -11.53 2.20
CA SER A 10 6.75 -10.49 2.56
C SER A 10 7.42 -10.80 3.91
N SER A 11 8.74 -10.70 3.90
CA SER A 11 9.60 -10.96 5.06
C SER A 11 10.13 -9.67 5.68
N LEU A 12 9.53 -8.51 5.38
CA LEU A 12 9.96 -7.20 5.86
C LEU A 12 8.95 -6.67 6.88
N PRO A 13 9.10 -7.01 8.18
CA PRO A 13 8.01 -6.85 9.14
C PRO A 13 7.63 -5.39 9.43
N LEU A 14 8.48 -4.42 9.05
CA LEU A 14 8.61 -3.14 9.74
C LEU A 14 9.29 -2.07 8.85
N SER A 15 8.90 -1.96 7.57
CA SER A 15 9.59 -1.11 6.60
C SER A 15 9.24 0.39 6.68
N THR A 16 8.22 0.77 7.45
CA THR A 16 7.70 2.14 7.41
C THR A 16 8.17 3.00 8.60
N PRO A 17 8.36 4.33 8.41
CA PRO A 17 8.70 5.23 9.52
C PRO A 17 7.67 5.26 10.66
N VAL A 18 6.40 4.94 10.38
CA VAL A 18 5.35 4.92 11.41
C VAL A 18 5.51 3.71 12.32
N ASP A 19 5.92 2.55 11.79
CA ASP A 19 6.17 1.36 12.60
C ASP A 19 7.38 1.51 13.53
N PHE A 20 8.41 2.22 13.07
CA PHE A 20 9.54 2.59 13.92
C PHE A 20 9.11 3.50 15.07
N LYS A 21 8.32 4.54 14.79
CA LYS A 21 7.78 5.46 15.81
C LYS A 21 6.83 4.77 16.79
N ARG A 22 6.01 3.80 16.34
CA ARG A 22 5.18 2.96 17.23
C ARG A 22 6.02 2.15 18.20
N ARG A 23 7.07 1.48 17.71
CA ARG A 23 8.02 0.73 18.56
C ARG A 23 8.74 1.61 19.60
N GLN A 24 8.93 2.89 19.30
CA GLN A 24 9.47 3.87 20.25
C GLN A 24 8.43 4.43 21.24
N GLY A 25 7.18 3.95 21.22
CA GLY A 25 6.11 4.41 22.12
C GLY A 25 5.54 5.79 21.77
N LYS A 26 5.87 6.37 20.60
CA LYS A 26 5.40 7.72 20.21
C LYS A 26 3.90 7.80 19.96
N PHE A 27 3.21 6.65 19.88
CA PHE A 27 1.77 6.55 19.66
C PHE A 27 1.02 5.90 20.83
N GLN A 28 1.64 5.71 22.00
CA GLN A 28 1.07 4.92 23.11
C GLN A 28 -0.37 5.31 23.48
N ALA A 29 -0.73 6.60 23.41
CA ALA A 29 -2.06 7.08 23.75
C ALA A 29 -3.16 6.63 22.78
N THR A 30 -2.80 6.27 21.55
CA THR A 30 -3.73 5.90 20.47
C THR A 30 -3.45 4.50 19.90
N ASP A 31 -2.47 3.79 20.43
CA ASP A 31 -2.06 2.47 19.93
C ASP A 31 -2.95 1.33 20.45
N SER A 32 -2.85 0.17 19.83
CA SER A 32 -3.57 -1.02 20.28
C SER A 32 -3.00 -1.51 21.60
N ALA A 33 -3.85 -2.13 22.43
CA ALA A 33 -3.36 -2.83 23.62
C ALA A 33 -2.39 -3.96 23.22
N LEU A 34 -1.37 -4.20 24.04
CA LEU A 34 -0.45 -5.31 23.86
C LEU A 34 -1.12 -6.64 24.30
N PRO A 35 -0.76 -7.78 23.69
CA PRO A 35 0.18 -7.94 22.58
C PRO A 35 -0.42 -7.47 21.23
N THR A 36 0.41 -6.84 20.40
CA THR A 36 0.04 -6.41 19.04
C THR A 36 1.08 -6.88 18.04
N VAL A 37 0.63 -7.30 16.86
CA VAL A 37 1.50 -7.60 15.72
C VAL A 37 1.67 -6.31 14.91
N PRO A 38 2.89 -5.80 14.68
CA PRO A 38 3.13 -4.52 14.02
C PRO A 38 3.02 -4.61 12.49
N GLY A 39 3.03 -3.48 11.79
CA GLY A 39 3.07 -3.40 10.32
C GLY A 39 1.71 -3.63 9.67
N TYR A 40 1.40 -2.89 8.60
CA TYR A 40 0.11 -3.01 7.91
C TYR A 40 0.20 -3.24 6.40
N ASP A 41 1.33 -2.93 5.78
CA ASP A 41 1.58 -3.27 4.38
C ASP A 41 1.77 -4.79 4.22
N VAL A 42 1.14 -5.37 3.19
CA VAL A 42 1.21 -6.80 2.87
C VAL A 42 1.35 -7.02 1.37
N ALA A 43 2.03 -8.11 1.00
CA ALA A 43 1.91 -8.74 -0.31
C ALA A 43 1.95 -10.28 -0.18
N GLY A 44 1.11 -10.97 -0.96
CA GLY A 44 0.93 -12.41 -0.80
C GLY A 44 0.00 -13.06 -1.81
N VAL A 45 -0.32 -14.34 -1.56
CA VAL A 45 -1.17 -15.15 -2.45
C VAL A 45 -2.45 -15.56 -1.74
N VAL A 46 -3.60 -15.29 -2.35
CA VAL A 46 -4.91 -15.68 -1.82
C VAL A 46 -5.01 -17.20 -1.68
N VAL A 47 -5.31 -17.65 -0.47
CA VAL A 47 -5.47 -19.09 -0.16
C VAL A 47 -6.91 -19.47 0.00
N LYS A 48 -7.76 -18.52 0.37
CA LYS A 48 -9.19 -18.72 0.53
C LYS A 48 -9.94 -17.40 0.40
N ALA A 49 -10.81 -17.32 -0.59
CA ALA A 49 -11.77 -16.22 -0.69
C ALA A 49 -13.01 -16.54 0.16
N GLY A 50 -13.46 -15.58 0.96
CA GLY A 50 -14.73 -15.72 1.68
C GLY A 50 -15.91 -15.72 0.71
N SER A 51 -17.02 -16.36 1.08
CA SER A 51 -18.21 -16.52 0.21
C SER A 51 -18.84 -15.24 -0.33
N LYS A 52 -18.49 -14.06 0.20
CA LYS A 52 -18.97 -12.75 -0.26
C LYS A 52 -17.92 -11.93 -1.01
N VAL A 53 -16.70 -12.46 -1.19
CA VAL A 53 -15.63 -11.87 -1.99
C VAL A 53 -15.96 -12.10 -3.47
N LYS A 54 -15.77 -11.07 -4.29
CA LYS A 54 -16.05 -11.04 -5.73
C LYS A 54 -14.83 -10.67 -6.56
N GLU A 55 -13.90 -9.92 -5.97
CA GLU A 55 -12.78 -9.30 -6.69
C GLU A 55 -11.53 -10.20 -6.77
N PHE A 56 -11.48 -11.26 -5.94
CA PHE A 56 -10.33 -12.14 -5.81
C PHE A 56 -10.75 -13.61 -5.74
N LYS A 57 -9.86 -14.48 -6.23
CA LYS A 57 -9.96 -15.94 -6.12
C LYS A 57 -8.67 -16.54 -5.57
N GLU A 58 -8.75 -17.80 -5.16
CA GLU A 58 -7.57 -18.57 -4.74
C GLU A 58 -6.50 -18.58 -5.83
N GLY A 59 -5.25 -18.37 -5.44
CA GLY A 59 -4.10 -18.23 -6.33
C GLY A 59 -3.82 -16.81 -6.81
N ASP A 60 -4.71 -15.83 -6.59
CA ASP A 60 -4.42 -14.44 -6.97
C ASP A 60 -3.29 -13.86 -6.11
N GLU A 61 -2.35 -13.17 -6.75
CA GLU A 61 -1.34 -12.37 -6.06
C GLU A 61 -1.92 -10.99 -5.72
N VAL A 62 -1.84 -10.61 -4.46
CA VAL A 62 -2.45 -9.39 -3.92
C VAL A 62 -1.47 -8.60 -3.07
N HIS A 63 -1.73 -7.30 -2.93
CA HIS A 63 -1.03 -6.41 -2.02
C HIS A 63 -2.01 -5.37 -1.43
N GLY A 64 -1.65 -4.71 -0.33
CA GLY A 64 -2.47 -3.65 0.26
C GLY A 64 -2.03 -3.21 1.66
N ASP A 65 -2.68 -2.19 2.20
CA ASP A 65 -2.60 -1.80 3.61
C ASP A 65 -3.81 -2.43 4.34
N ILE A 66 -3.55 -3.34 5.27
CA ILE A 66 -4.60 -4.10 5.99
C ILE A 66 -5.35 -3.24 7.04
N HIS A 67 -5.02 -1.95 7.13
CA HIS A 67 -5.43 -1.05 8.19
C HIS A 67 -5.73 0.40 7.74
N GLU A 68 -6.93 0.61 7.20
CA GLU A 68 -7.46 1.91 6.72
C GLU A 68 -7.24 3.14 7.64
N LYS A 69 -7.19 2.96 8.97
CA LYS A 69 -6.98 4.06 9.94
C LYS A 69 -5.90 3.75 10.96
N ALA A 70 -4.67 3.49 10.48
CA ALA A 70 -3.52 3.11 11.29
C ALA A 70 -3.27 3.97 12.55
N LEU A 71 -3.59 5.27 12.50
CA LEU A 71 -3.37 6.20 13.63
C LEU A 71 -4.58 6.37 14.55
N TYR A 72 -5.77 5.90 14.15
CA TYR A 72 -7.03 6.12 14.85
C TYR A 72 -7.77 4.79 15.01
N GLY A 73 -7.44 4.08 16.09
CA GLY A 73 -7.97 2.74 16.37
C GLY A 73 -7.24 1.64 15.59
N PRO A 74 -5.91 1.49 15.78
CA PRO A 74 -5.17 0.39 15.18
C PRO A 74 -5.70 -0.99 15.64
N LYS A 75 -5.70 -1.95 14.72
CA LYS A 75 -5.97 -3.37 14.99
C LYS A 75 -4.73 -4.00 15.62
N GLN A 76 -4.95 -4.99 16.49
CA GLN A 76 -3.87 -5.82 17.07
C GLN A 76 -3.21 -6.79 16.07
N ILE A 77 -3.69 -6.82 14.82
CA ILE A 77 -3.26 -7.75 13.77
C ILE A 77 -2.45 -6.95 12.75
N GLY A 78 -1.21 -7.38 12.54
CA GLY A 78 -0.27 -6.79 11.60
C GLY A 78 0.19 -7.76 10.51
N SER A 79 1.11 -7.29 9.68
CA SER A 79 1.58 -7.97 8.47
C SER A 79 2.60 -9.12 8.64
N PRO A 80 3.50 -9.15 9.64
CA PRO A 80 4.42 -10.27 9.87
C PRO A 80 3.69 -11.43 10.54
N ALA A 81 2.81 -12.05 9.76
CA ALA A 81 2.11 -13.28 10.07
C ALA A 81 2.14 -14.17 8.83
N GLU A 82 2.33 -15.48 9.01
CA GLU A 82 2.36 -16.41 7.88
C GLU A 82 1.06 -16.34 7.07
N CYS A 83 -0.07 -16.17 7.76
CA CYS A 83 -1.38 -16.05 7.15
C CYS A 83 -2.22 -14.99 7.86
N THR A 84 -2.85 -14.10 7.09
CA THR A 84 -3.74 -13.07 7.63
C THR A 84 -5.08 -13.03 6.88
N THR A 85 -6.09 -12.49 7.53
CA THR A 85 -7.45 -12.35 6.99
C THR A 85 -7.79 -10.88 6.88
N VAL A 86 -7.99 -10.41 5.65
CA VAL A 86 -8.14 -8.98 5.33
C VAL A 86 -9.46 -8.75 4.62
N GLU A 87 -10.02 -7.56 4.81
CA GLU A 87 -11.24 -7.14 4.12
C GLU A 87 -10.95 -6.94 2.64
N GLU A 88 -11.83 -7.43 1.77
CA GLU A 88 -11.65 -7.34 0.31
C GLU A 88 -11.34 -5.92 -0.17
N LYS A 89 -11.93 -4.90 0.46
CA LYS A 89 -11.74 -3.49 0.08
C LYS A 89 -10.33 -2.96 0.29
N LEU A 90 -9.52 -3.63 1.11
CA LEU A 90 -8.17 -3.20 1.50
C LEU A 90 -7.07 -3.84 0.65
N LEU A 91 -7.46 -4.69 -0.32
CA LEU A 91 -6.52 -5.38 -1.18
C LEU A 91 -6.70 -4.93 -2.63
N ALA A 92 -5.61 -5.03 -3.38
CA ALA A 92 -5.56 -4.91 -4.83
C ALA A 92 -4.74 -6.07 -5.41
N LEU A 93 -4.93 -6.34 -6.71
CA LEU A 93 -4.06 -7.28 -7.41
C LEU A 93 -2.64 -6.73 -7.47
N LYS A 94 -1.66 -7.58 -7.17
CA LYS A 94 -0.25 -7.23 -7.27
C LYS A 94 0.11 -6.83 -8.71
N PRO A 95 0.83 -5.72 -8.93
CA PRO A 95 1.30 -5.35 -10.26
C PRO A 95 2.13 -6.45 -10.92
N LYS A 96 1.87 -6.70 -12.21
CA LYS A 96 2.67 -7.63 -13.00
C LYS A 96 4.09 -7.07 -13.15
N GLY A 97 5.11 -7.90 -12.90
CA GLY A 97 6.52 -7.53 -13.05
C GLY A 97 7.24 -7.10 -11.77
N LEU A 98 6.51 -6.93 -10.66
CA LEU A 98 7.13 -6.76 -9.34
C LEU A 98 7.25 -8.11 -8.64
N ASP A 99 8.25 -8.28 -7.78
CA ASP A 99 8.26 -9.35 -6.80
C ASP A 99 7.37 -9.01 -5.57
N PHE A 100 7.25 -9.93 -4.62
CA PHE A 100 6.43 -9.69 -3.41
C PHE A 100 7.04 -8.63 -2.49
N ALA A 101 8.36 -8.53 -2.39
CA ALA A 101 9.01 -7.55 -1.53
C ALA A 101 8.82 -6.12 -2.06
N GLN A 102 8.91 -5.95 -3.38
CA GLN A 102 8.61 -4.70 -4.08
C GLN A 102 7.14 -4.33 -3.94
N ALA A 103 6.22 -5.29 -4.11
CA ALA A 103 4.79 -5.05 -3.98
C ALA A 103 4.34 -4.70 -2.56
N ASP A 104 5.00 -5.26 -1.55
CA ASP A 104 4.81 -4.97 -0.13
C ASP A 104 5.22 -3.53 0.23
N ALA A 105 6.23 -2.98 -0.45
CA ALA A 105 6.66 -1.59 -0.23
C ALA A 105 5.74 -0.51 -0.84
N LEU A 106 4.70 -0.91 -1.59
CA LEU A 106 3.84 0.01 -2.34
C LEU A 106 2.70 0.66 -1.54
N PRO A 107 1.89 -0.06 -0.74
CA PRO A 107 0.56 0.43 -0.35
C PRO A 107 0.62 1.75 0.42
N LEU A 108 1.31 1.79 1.57
CA LEU A 108 1.47 3.04 2.32
C LEU A 108 2.18 4.14 1.52
N ALA A 109 3.18 3.80 0.70
CA ALA A 109 3.92 4.78 -0.10
C ALA A 109 3.01 5.48 -1.13
N ILE A 110 2.16 4.70 -1.81
CA ILE A 110 1.19 5.21 -2.79
C ILE A 110 0.13 6.05 -2.10
N GLU A 111 -0.41 5.58 -0.98
CA GLU A 111 -1.41 6.34 -0.22
C GLU A 111 -0.87 7.71 0.21
N LYS A 112 0.37 7.76 0.71
CA LYS A 112 1.00 9.02 1.13
C LYS A 112 1.32 9.94 -0.03
N ALA A 113 1.75 9.39 -1.17
CA ALA A 113 1.94 10.17 -2.38
C ALA A 113 0.61 10.78 -2.87
N TYR A 114 -0.45 9.98 -2.90
CA TYR A 114 -1.78 10.40 -3.34
C TYR A 114 -2.36 11.48 -2.41
N GLU A 115 -2.33 11.26 -1.09
CA GLU A 115 -2.76 12.25 -0.09
C GLU A 115 -1.97 13.56 -0.22
N GLY A 116 -0.66 13.47 -0.47
CA GLY A 116 0.19 14.63 -0.73
C GLY A 116 -0.26 15.40 -1.97
N LEU A 117 -0.53 14.71 -3.07
CA LEU A 117 -1.02 15.32 -4.31
C LEU A 117 -2.39 16.00 -4.13
N GLU A 118 -3.34 15.35 -3.46
CA GLU A 118 -4.67 15.94 -3.19
C GLU A 118 -4.56 17.24 -2.39
N ARG A 119 -3.70 17.26 -1.36
CA ARG A 119 -3.47 18.46 -0.53
C ARG A 119 -2.89 19.64 -1.30
N THR A 120 -2.20 19.40 -2.42
CA THR A 120 -1.65 20.49 -3.26
C THR A 120 -2.71 21.14 -4.16
N GLY A 121 -3.91 20.54 -4.28
CA GLY A 121 -4.91 21.00 -5.26
C GLY A 121 -4.42 20.87 -6.70
N PHE A 122 -3.69 19.79 -6.99
CA PHE A 122 -3.12 19.55 -8.31
C PHE A 122 -4.22 19.51 -9.37
N SER A 123 -3.95 20.14 -10.52
CA SER A 123 -4.88 20.19 -11.64
C SER A 123 -4.13 20.05 -12.95
N SER A 124 -4.85 19.67 -14.00
CA SER A 124 -4.27 19.54 -15.33
C SER A 124 -3.54 20.83 -15.76
N GLY A 125 -2.39 20.68 -16.41
CA GLY A 125 -1.55 21.80 -16.87
C GLY A 125 -0.60 22.38 -15.81
N LYS A 126 -0.68 21.95 -14.54
CA LYS A 126 0.28 22.33 -13.49
C LYS A 126 1.45 21.34 -13.43
N SER A 127 2.57 21.79 -12.88
CA SER A 127 3.73 20.94 -12.54
C SER A 127 3.90 20.87 -11.03
N ILE A 128 4.32 19.72 -10.52
CA ILE A 128 4.67 19.52 -9.10
C ILE A 128 6.13 19.09 -9.02
N LEU A 129 6.86 19.68 -8.06
CA LEU A 129 8.16 19.22 -7.64
C LEU A 129 8.01 18.46 -6.32
N VAL A 130 8.27 17.15 -6.35
CA VAL A 130 8.32 16.31 -5.14
C VAL A 130 9.77 16.25 -4.66
N LEU A 131 10.04 16.82 -3.50
CA LEU A 131 11.34 16.74 -2.84
C LEU A 131 11.31 15.63 -1.79
N ASN A 132 12.07 14.56 -2.02
CA ASN A 132 12.23 13.47 -1.06
C ASN A 132 13.59 13.57 -0.37
N GLY A 133 13.64 13.27 0.93
CA GLY A 133 14.88 13.08 1.67
C GLY A 133 15.65 11.82 1.21
N ALA A 134 16.84 11.59 1.76
CA ALA A 134 17.60 10.36 1.49
C ALA A 134 16.81 9.12 1.94
N VAL A 135 16.59 8.17 1.04
CA VAL A 135 16.07 6.83 1.35
C VAL A 135 17.23 5.88 1.66
N THR A 136 17.10 5.11 2.73
CA THR A 136 18.07 4.06 3.10
C THR A 136 17.83 2.84 2.22
N PRO A 137 18.86 2.24 1.59
CA PRO A 137 18.71 1.00 0.84
C PRO A 137 18.00 -0.08 1.67
N PRO A 138 17.07 -0.86 1.09
CA PRO A 138 16.74 -0.99 -0.34
C PRO A 138 15.72 0.04 -0.89
N GLY A 139 15.42 1.12 -0.14
CA GLY A 139 14.46 2.14 -0.58
C GLY A 139 14.86 2.81 -1.90
N PHE A 140 13.96 2.79 -2.88
CA PHE A 140 14.12 3.42 -4.18
C PHE A 140 13.47 4.80 -4.22
N ARG A 141 13.98 5.68 -5.09
CA ARG A 141 13.42 7.02 -5.32
C ARG A 141 12.49 6.98 -6.53
N PHE A 142 11.31 7.58 -6.41
CA PHE A 142 10.49 7.90 -7.58
C PHE A 142 10.28 9.41 -7.64
N VAL A 143 10.53 9.97 -8.81
CA VAL A 143 10.21 11.36 -9.16
C VAL A 143 9.06 11.31 -10.14
N VAL A 144 7.90 11.80 -9.72
CA VAL A 144 6.74 11.94 -10.60
C VAL A 144 6.70 13.38 -11.09
N ALA A 145 7.21 13.60 -12.30
CA ALA A 145 6.95 14.83 -13.04
C ALA A 145 5.83 14.53 -14.05
N SER A 146 4.63 15.03 -13.77
CA SER A 146 3.49 14.88 -14.66
C SER A 146 3.06 16.25 -15.15
N ASN A 147 3.03 16.47 -16.47
CA ASN A 147 2.03 17.37 -17.03
C ASN A 147 0.68 16.65 -16.91
N GLY A 148 -0.42 17.38 -16.69
CA GLY A 148 -1.73 16.77 -16.37
C GLY A 148 -2.27 15.71 -17.35
N GLU A 149 -1.68 15.57 -18.53
CA GLU A 149 -2.09 14.60 -19.55
C GLU A 149 -1.75 13.14 -19.20
N VAL A 150 -0.66 12.89 -18.47
CA VAL A 150 -0.29 11.53 -18.03
C VAL A 150 -1.37 10.97 -17.11
N MET A 151 -1.96 11.78 -16.23
CA MET A 151 -3.07 11.37 -15.36
C MET A 151 -4.37 11.03 -16.12
N LYS A 152 -4.62 11.63 -17.29
CA LYS A 152 -5.75 11.22 -18.17
C LYS A 152 -5.52 9.83 -18.78
N LYS A 153 -4.28 9.51 -19.18
CA LYS A 153 -3.91 8.17 -19.67
C LYS A 153 -3.96 7.11 -18.58
N LEU A 154 -3.65 7.49 -17.34
CA LEU A 154 -3.73 6.61 -16.18
C LEU A 154 -5.18 6.22 -15.82
N ASN A 155 -6.19 6.93 -16.35
CA ASN A 155 -7.62 6.75 -16.08
C ASN A 155 -7.92 6.31 -14.62
N PRO A 156 -7.45 7.05 -13.60
CA PRO A 156 -7.81 6.77 -12.23
C PRO A 156 -9.28 7.15 -12.09
N CYS A 157 -10.17 6.20 -12.36
CA CYS A 157 -11.61 6.42 -12.30
C CYS A 157 -11.98 6.79 -10.86
N PRO A 158 -12.43 8.02 -10.60
CA PRO A 158 -12.95 8.39 -9.31
C PRO A 158 -14.42 8.00 -9.29
N ASP A 159 -14.69 6.69 -9.25
CA ASP A 159 -16.00 6.16 -8.89
C ASP A 159 -15.75 4.75 -8.33
N SER A 160 -16.04 4.58 -7.03
CA SER A 160 -15.82 3.40 -6.17
C SER A 160 -14.50 3.26 -5.39
N GLY A 161 -13.61 4.25 -5.38
CA GLY A 161 -12.53 4.33 -4.37
C GLY A 161 -11.43 3.27 -4.51
N LYS A 162 -11.06 2.89 -5.74
CA LYS A 162 -9.89 2.04 -6.00
C LYS A 162 -8.87 2.79 -6.85
N VAL A 163 -7.71 3.10 -6.27
CA VAL A 163 -6.53 3.55 -7.01
C VAL A 163 -5.82 2.30 -7.54
N LYS A 164 -5.62 2.21 -8.87
CA LYS A 164 -4.82 1.15 -9.48
C LYS A 164 -3.46 1.73 -9.86
N ALA A 165 -2.39 1.21 -9.26
CA ALA A 165 -1.03 1.56 -9.68
C ALA A 165 -0.83 1.13 -11.13
N VAL A 166 -0.65 2.10 -12.03
CA VAL A 166 -0.19 1.83 -13.40
C VAL A 166 1.29 2.15 -13.41
N ILE A 167 2.11 1.11 -13.43
CA ILE A 167 3.53 1.22 -13.71
C ILE A 167 3.63 1.36 -15.23
N ASP A 168 4.17 2.49 -15.72
CA ASP A 168 4.42 2.67 -17.15
C ASP A 168 5.64 1.83 -17.54
N PRO A 169 5.48 0.73 -18.29
CA PRO A 169 6.61 -0.12 -18.70
C PRO A 169 7.51 0.55 -19.74
N LYS A 170 7.14 1.72 -20.27
CA LYS A 170 7.94 2.53 -21.20
C LYS A 170 8.46 3.83 -20.57
N GLY A 171 8.12 4.11 -19.31
CA GLY A 171 8.68 5.23 -18.57
C GLY A 171 10.17 5.03 -18.39
N SER A 172 10.98 6.02 -18.78
CA SER A 172 12.44 5.94 -18.91
C SER A 172 13.23 5.68 -17.62
N ASN A 173 12.60 5.26 -16.53
CA ASN A 173 13.25 4.94 -15.28
C ASN A 173 13.31 3.43 -15.13
N GLN A 174 14.32 2.82 -15.75
CA GLN A 174 14.79 1.50 -15.34
C GLN A 174 15.53 1.65 -14.01
N PHE A 175 15.19 0.74 -13.09
CA PHE A 175 15.79 0.43 -11.78
C PHE A 175 15.31 1.26 -10.58
#